data_AF-A0A420I1Q3-F1
#
_entry.id   AF-A0A420I1Q3-F1
#
_cell.length_a   1.000
_cell.length_b   1.000
_cell.length_c   1.000
_cell.angle_alpha   90.00
_cell.angle_beta   90.00
_cell.angle_gamma   90.00
#
_symmetry.space_group_name_H-M   'P 1'
#
loop_
_entity.id
_entity.type
_entity.pdbx_description
1 polymer ?
#
loop_
_entity_poly.entity_id
_entity_poly.type
_entity_poly.pdbx_seq_one_letter_code
_entity_poly.pdbx_strand_id
1 'polypeptide(L)'
;MTAEVEKPNEKRSPSAKVSAKSTADPILRNALRYTISSKEYEALHKYVLSRSRTVRWRVPPVNVFEQLVGTTRPEGGNDRLHGQPTGDKEVSWLVYRDDNNAAMIRESLRVFVGATLGLKLWSILRRVIAPTEKTRRSTKTSLWKCSNLRQSFSLGLILLLHRLLFRFFVRLRTHLLAPAAAPFRKRNINTSKVLTSSYAPAIGASFAGLALGIYPAVLSRITIALYVLSRGVEFAYNLAEEEGWIWKNGKPSWWGSWLSFPVASGQLLLAFVYDRDCFPKAYGEFILKNSPTYIQTRPDDYPDFLPWPSKYEIVDSLGTMGKQNYPNLISPILFPETKPNIPSIAPITNNAHPLITHLSCATLHPSDPSCLRTYLNYWITVLPKLARFFSIIFSIVSLPRLLIHINDSDSLINAPQVVIGRLINRVIRYSIFVSGAIGTSWVSVCLFQSLLSRKRLSEKRFFLGGFLGGLWAWIVRRQAHSEFSYSMRASILSFWQIGQKRNWWKGFAGGEVFIFTFGLAIVNVVYELDKGRGVVNSSIVRSILNGARGYGWKSSTPVLVVEEKNDKKK
;
A
#
# COMPACT_ATOMS: atom_id res chain seq x y z
N MET A 1 -77.05 41.99 36.52
CA MET A 1 -77.04 41.44 37.89
C MET A 1 -76.93 39.93 37.72
N THR A 2 -75.75 39.33 37.74
CA THR A 2 -74.86 39.12 38.90
C THR A 2 -73.39 39.15 38.50
N ALA A 3 -72.54 39.42 39.49
CA ALA A 3 -71.11 39.70 39.40
C ALA A 3 -70.22 38.48 39.68
N GLU A 4 -68.93 38.64 39.34
CA GLU A 4 -67.72 38.02 39.93
C GLU A 4 -67.45 36.53 39.58
N VAL A 5 -66.24 36.05 39.26
CA VAL A 5 -64.87 36.42 39.70
C VAL A 5 -63.84 36.10 38.60
N GLU A 6 -62.92 37.03 38.35
CA GLU A 6 -61.73 36.92 37.50
C GLU A 6 -60.53 36.40 38.32
N LYS A 7 -59.74 35.43 37.79
CA LYS A 7 -58.47 34.98 38.38
C LYS A 7 -57.27 35.29 37.45
N PRO A 8 -56.10 35.66 37.99
CA PRO A 8 -55.11 36.44 37.24
C PRO A 8 -54.04 35.62 36.51
N ASN A 9 -53.76 36.11 35.30
CA ASN A 9 -52.56 36.08 34.46
C ASN A 9 -51.27 35.45 35.04
N GLU A 10 -50.88 34.29 34.50
CA GLU A 10 -49.60 33.63 34.77
C GLU A 10 -48.47 34.25 33.92
N LYS A 11 -47.47 34.83 34.58
CA LYS A 11 -46.34 35.55 33.99
C LYS A 11 -45.47 34.61 33.13
N ARG A 12 -45.38 34.89 31.81
CA ARG A 12 -44.31 34.39 30.92
C ARG A 12 -42.94 34.83 31.46
N SER A 13 -42.07 33.86 31.73
CA SER A 13 -40.67 34.07 32.07
C SER A 13 -39.87 34.63 30.88
N PRO A 14 -38.95 35.59 31.10
CA PRO A 14 -38.20 36.19 30.00
C PRO A 14 -37.12 35.22 29.48
N SER A 15 -37.12 34.99 28.17
CA SER A 15 -36.04 34.34 27.45
C SER A 15 -34.71 35.05 27.75
N ALA A 16 -33.83 34.39 28.50
CA ALA A 16 -32.52 34.92 28.83
C ALA A 16 -31.67 35.02 27.55
N LYS A 17 -31.53 36.24 27.03
CA LYS A 17 -30.51 36.58 26.02
C LYS A 17 -29.13 36.33 26.62
N VAL A 18 -28.49 35.23 26.22
CA VAL A 18 -27.10 34.93 26.60
C VAL A 18 -26.18 35.97 25.95
N SER A 19 -25.70 36.92 26.76
CA SER A 19 -24.77 37.98 26.36
C SER A 19 -23.39 37.41 26.02
N ALA A 20 -22.87 37.78 24.84
CA ALA A 20 -21.62 37.30 24.27
C ALA A 20 -20.34 37.78 24.99
N LYS A 21 -20.45 38.53 26.11
CA LYS A 21 -19.31 39.23 26.73
C LYS A 21 -18.49 38.45 27.77
N SER A 22 -18.84 37.19 28.09
CA SER A 22 -18.24 36.49 29.25
C SER A 22 -17.43 35.21 28.95
N THR A 23 -17.24 34.80 27.70
CA THR A 23 -16.75 33.43 27.42
C THR A 23 -15.36 33.40 26.83
N ALA A 24 -14.62 32.36 27.21
CA ALA A 24 -13.37 31.93 26.61
C ALA A 24 -13.37 32.04 25.07
N ASP A 25 -12.19 32.23 24.50
CA ASP A 25 -11.89 32.35 23.07
C ASP A 25 -12.91 31.61 22.18
N PRO A 26 -13.63 32.30 21.26
CA PRO A 26 -14.63 31.68 20.40
C PRO A 26 -14.07 30.48 19.62
N ILE A 27 -12.77 30.47 19.36
CA ILE A 27 -12.05 29.36 18.72
C ILE A 27 -12.04 28.13 19.64
N LEU A 28 -11.69 28.30 20.92
CA LEU A 28 -11.68 27.22 21.90
C LEU A 28 -13.08 26.66 22.13
N ARG A 29 -14.09 27.52 22.24
CA ARG A 29 -15.50 27.09 22.39
C ARG A 29 -15.97 26.25 21.20
N ASN A 30 -15.67 26.69 19.99
CA ASN A 30 -16.01 25.94 18.78
C ASN A 30 -15.21 24.64 18.71
N ALA A 31 -13.92 24.65 19.02
CA ALA A 31 -13.09 23.45 19.06
C ALA A 31 -13.67 22.41 20.03
N LEU A 32 -14.02 22.81 21.26
CA LEU A 32 -14.63 21.93 22.26
C LEU A 32 -15.97 21.36 21.81
N ARG A 33 -16.82 22.19 21.18
CA ARG A 33 -18.13 21.77 20.64
C ARG A 33 -18.00 20.64 19.61
N TYR A 34 -17.01 20.72 18.72
CA TYR A 34 -16.84 19.73 17.66
C TYR A 34 -16.00 18.52 18.07
N THR A 35 -15.19 18.61 19.14
CA THR A 35 -14.24 17.56 19.55
C THR A 35 -14.65 16.72 20.77
N ILE A 36 -15.44 17.28 21.70
CA ILE A 36 -15.77 16.64 22.99
C ILE A 36 -17.27 16.24 23.05
N SER A 37 -17.63 15.17 23.77
CA SER A 37 -19.04 14.82 24.08
C SER A 37 -19.56 15.58 25.32
N SER A 38 -20.87 15.57 25.56
CA SER A 38 -21.47 16.19 26.76
C SER A 38 -20.95 15.58 28.06
N LYS A 39 -20.88 14.25 28.15
CA LYS A 39 -20.34 13.54 29.33
C LYS A 39 -18.85 13.76 29.55
N GLU A 40 -18.06 13.79 28.47
CA GLU A 40 -16.63 14.08 28.56
C GLU A 40 -16.39 15.53 29.00
N TYR A 41 -17.23 16.45 28.52
CA TYR A 41 -17.23 17.83 28.99
C TYR A 41 -17.63 17.91 30.46
N GLU A 42 -18.60 17.12 30.92
CA GLU A 42 -18.97 17.03 32.34
C GLU A 42 -17.78 16.56 33.20
N ALA A 43 -17.05 15.52 32.77
CA ALA A 43 -15.85 15.04 33.46
C ALA A 43 -14.73 16.08 33.47
N LEU A 44 -14.48 16.75 32.34
CA LEU A 44 -13.51 17.84 32.23
C LEU A 44 -13.93 19.03 33.10
N HIS A 45 -15.22 19.36 33.13
CA HIS A 45 -15.79 20.41 33.95
C HIS A 45 -15.59 20.09 35.44
N LYS A 46 -15.90 18.87 35.89
CA LYS A 46 -15.64 18.40 37.26
C LYS A 46 -14.15 18.49 37.63
N TYR A 47 -13.25 18.10 36.72
CA TYR A 47 -11.81 18.17 36.93
C TYR A 47 -11.27 19.61 36.99
N VAL A 48 -11.75 20.49 36.11
CA VAL A 48 -11.35 21.90 36.09
C VAL A 48 -11.86 22.62 37.34
N LEU A 49 -13.08 22.29 37.78
CA LEU A 49 -13.66 22.77 39.04
C LEU A 49 -12.87 22.30 40.27
N SER A 50 -12.33 21.08 40.26
CA SER A 50 -11.54 20.54 41.38
C SER A 50 -10.13 21.15 41.47
N ARG A 51 -9.55 21.62 40.36
CA ARG A 51 -8.16 22.08 40.31
C ARG A 51 -7.98 23.61 40.33
N SER A 52 -9.00 24.39 39.94
CA SER A 52 -8.83 25.84 39.84
C SER A 52 -10.13 26.62 40.09
N ARG A 53 -10.10 27.52 41.08
CA ARG A 53 -11.23 28.43 41.37
C ARG A 53 -11.38 29.53 40.32
N THR A 54 -10.31 29.92 39.64
CA THR A 54 -10.30 31.03 38.67
C THR A 54 -10.94 30.65 37.33
N VAL A 55 -10.85 29.39 36.93
CA VAL A 55 -11.41 28.90 35.66
C VAL A 55 -12.91 28.58 35.78
N ARG A 56 -13.41 28.35 37.00
CA ARG A 56 -14.83 28.10 37.33
C ARG A 56 -15.78 29.15 36.75
N TRP A 57 -15.36 30.42 36.70
CA TRP A 57 -16.19 31.53 36.20
C TRP A 57 -16.20 31.68 34.68
N ARG A 58 -15.29 31.01 33.96
CA ARG A 58 -15.11 31.17 32.50
C ARG A 58 -15.61 29.97 31.67
N VAL A 59 -15.91 28.85 32.31
CA VAL A 59 -16.31 27.60 31.64
C VAL A 59 -17.84 27.47 31.67
N PRO A 60 -18.51 27.29 30.51
CA PRO A 60 -19.95 27.08 30.45
C PRO A 60 -20.42 25.93 31.36
N PRO A 61 -21.57 26.05 32.05
CA PRO A 61 -22.14 24.93 32.79
C PRO A 61 -22.58 23.82 31.83
N VAL A 62 -22.59 22.58 32.31
CA VAL A 62 -22.82 21.36 31.50
C VAL A 62 -24.14 21.43 30.73
N ASN A 63 -25.22 21.90 31.36
CA ASN A 63 -26.54 22.04 30.72
C ASN A 63 -26.52 23.01 29.52
N VAL A 64 -25.74 24.09 29.61
CA VAL A 64 -25.58 25.06 28.50
C VAL A 64 -24.73 24.44 27.39
N PHE A 65 -23.73 23.63 27.74
CA PHE A 65 -22.93 22.89 26.78
C PHE A 65 -23.75 21.81 26.05
N GLU A 66 -24.63 21.10 26.74
CA GLU A 66 -25.57 20.12 26.14
C GLU A 66 -26.52 20.78 25.14
N GLN A 67 -27.07 21.95 25.48
CA GLN A 67 -27.87 22.75 24.55
C GLN A 67 -27.06 23.23 23.35
N LEU A 68 -25.79 23.56 23.54
CA LEU A 68 -24.87 23.97 22.46
C LEU A 68 -24.51 22.81 21.53
N VAL A 69 -24.32 21.60 22.06
CA VAL A 69 -23.99 20.39 21.30
C VAL A 69 -25.25 19.80 20.63
N GLY A 70 -26.45 20.15 21.11
CA GLY A 70 -27.72 19.69 20.56
C GLY A 70 -28.16 18.32 21.08
N THR A 71 -27.67 17.92 22.26
CA THR A 71 -28.06 16.66 22.93
C THR A 71 -29.31 16.87 23.78
N THR A 72 -30.42 17.35 23.21
CA THR A 72 -31.70 17.18 23.89
C THR A 72 -32.13 15.73 23.72
N ARG A 73 -31.96 14.93 24.77
CA ARG A 73 -32.61 13.62 24.91
C ARG A 73 -34.12 13.85 24.75
N PRO A 74 -34.82 13.19 23.81
CA PRO A 74 -36.26 13.11 23.91
C PRO A 74 -36.55 12.29 25.17
N GLU A 75 -37.17 12.90 26.17
CA GLU A 75 -37.72 12.18 27.31
C GLU A 75 -38.78 11.20 26.77
N GLY A 76 -38.57 9.89 26.98
CA GLY A 76 -39.62 8.88 26.75
C GLY A 76 -39.46 7.92 25.57
N GLY A 77 -38.25 7.56 25.13
CA GLY A 77 -38.05 6.50 24.11
C GLY A 77 -37.44 5.23 24.69
N ASN A 78 -38.21 4.14 24.79
CA ASN A 78 -37.73 2.82 25.20
C ASN A 78 -36.66 2.28 24.23
N ASP A 79 -35.48 1.94 24.76
CA ASP A 79 -34.30 1.37 24.07
C ASP A 79 -34.48 -0.11 23.62
N ARG A 80 -35.62 -0.45 23.01
CA ARG A 80 -35.85 -1.78 22.42
C ARG A 80 -36.60 -1.69 21.11
N LEU A 81 -35.91 -1.26 20.05
CA LEU A 81 -36.32 -1.63 18.70
C LEU A 81 -35.09 -1.88 17.82
N HIS A 82 -34.78 -3.16 17.62
CA HIS A 82 -33.88 -3.63 16.57
C HIS A 82 -34.52 -3.31 15.22
N GLY A 83 -34.23 -2.11 14.70
CA GLY A 83 -34.60 -1.67 13.36
C GLY A 83 -33.35 -1.44 12.51
N GLN A 84 -33.32 -2.07 11.34
CA GLN A 84 -32.24 -2.05 10.36
C GLN A 84 -31.84 -0.61 9.97
N PRO A 85 -30.53 -0.29 9.85
CA PRO A 85 -30.07 1.08 9.66
C PRO A 85 -30.22 1.50 8.20
N THR A 86 -31.04 2.53 7.94
CA THR A 86 -30.95 3.34 6.73
C THR A 86 -29.77 4.32 6.88
N GLY A 87 -29.10 4.68 5.77
CA GLY A 87 -27.81 5.41 5.78
C GLY A 87 -27.77 6.72 6.57
N ASP A 88 -28.91 7.37 6.81
CA ASP A 88 -28.97 8.57 7.66
C ASP A 88 -28.92 8.26 9.17
N LYS A 89 -29.32 7.04 9.58
CA LYS A 89 -29.25 6.56 10.97
C LYS A 89 -27.83 6.12 11.37
N GLU A 90 -26.98 5.74 10.42
CA GLU A 90 -25.58 5.40 10.69
C GLU A 90 -24.75 6.62 11.15
N VAL A 91 -25.04 7.80 10.60
CA VAL A 91 -24.38 9.04 11.01
C VAL A 91 -24.85 9.46 12.41
N SER A 92 -26.10 9.14 12.77
CA SER A 92 -26.72 9.51 14.05
C SER A 92 -26.05 8.82 15.26
N TRP A 93 -25.76 7.52 15.19
CA TRP A 93 -25.15 6.81 16.32
C TRP A 93 -23.67 7.17 16.55
N LEU A 94 -22.93 7.52 15.50
CA LEU A 94 -21.55 8.02 15.60
C LEU A 94 -21.47 9.37 16.34
N VAL A 95 -22.52 10.18 16.22
CA VAL A 95 -22.63 11.50 16.86
C VAL A 95 -23.07 11.38 18.33
N TYR A 96 -23.91 10.40 18.66
CA TYR A 96 -24.61 10.24 19.95
C TYR A 96 -23.98 9.27 20.98
N ARG A 97 -22.96 8.49 20.62
CA ARG A 97 -22.34 7.56 21.58
C ARG A 97 -21.32 8.30 22.47
N ASP A 98 -21.74 8.58 23.71
CA ASP A 98 -21.04 9.49 24.64
C ASP A 98 -19.68 9.02 25.19
N ASP A 99 -19.30 7.74 25.03
CA ASP A 99 -18.07 7.13 25.59
C ASP A 99 -16.92 6.94 24.56
N ASN A 100 -16.94 7.69 23.46
CA ASN A 100 -16.11 7.39 22.29
C ASN A 100 -14.64 7.83 22.38
N ASN A 101 -14.26 8.94 23.04
CA ASN A 101 -12.83 9.33 23.04
C ASN A 101 -11.97 8.38 23.88
N ALA A 102 -12.51 7.86 25.00
CA ALA A 102 -11.83 6.83 25.80
C ALA A 102 -11.65 5.52 25.02
N ALA A 103 -12.64 5.13 24.21
CA ALA A 103 -12.53 3.98 23.32
C ALA A 103 -11.49 4.22 22.21
N MET A 104 -11.47 5.40 21.61
CA MET A 104 -10.49 5.80 20.60
C MET A 104 -9.05 5.77 21.13
N ILE A 105 -8.82 6.35 22.32
CA ILE A 105 -7.51 6.32 22.99
C ILE A 105 -7.12 4.88 23.30
N ARG A 106 -8.00 4.07 23.87
CA ARG A 106 -7.74 2.67 24.20
C ARG A 106 -7.37 1.85 22.97
N GLU A 107 -8.05 2.05 21.86
CA GLU A 107 -7.78 1.31 20.62
C GLU A 107 -6.50 1.78 19.93
N SER A 108 -6.22 3.09 19.92
CA SER A 108 -4.92 3.61 19.47
C SER A 108 -3.76 3.07 20.31
N LEU A 109 -3.97 2.93 21.63
CA LEU A 109 -3.01 2.33 22.55
C LEU A 109 -2.84 0.83 22.29
N ARG A 110 -3.91 0.10 21.98
CA ARG A 110 -3.82 -1.32 21.57
C ARG A 110 -3.02 -1.47 20.28
N VAL A 111 -3.23 -0.61 19.28
CA VAL A 111 -2.45 -0.61 18.04
C VAL A 111 -0.99 -0.26 18.32
N PHE A 112 -0.73 0.72 19.18
CA PHE A 112 0.62 1.05 19.63
C PHE A 112 1.31 -0.16 20.28
N VAL A 113 0.70 -0.76 21.31
CA VAL A 113 1.24 -1.91 22.02
C VAL A 113 1.41 -3.10 21.06
N GLY A 114 0.40 -3.41 20.25
CA GLY A 114 0.44 -4.49 19.26
C GLY A 114 1.56 -4.29 18.24
N ALA A 115 1.75 -3.09 17.71
CA ALA A 115 2.85 -2.77 16.79
C ALA A 115 4.22 -2.91 17.47
N THR A 116 4.37 -2.45 18.72
CA THR A 116 5.64 -2.61 19.45
C THR A 116 5.99 -4.07 19.71
N LEU A 117 5.01 -4.89 20.09
CA LEU A 117 5.18 -6.32 20.31
C LEU A 117 5.48 -7.04 19.00
N GLY A 118 4.76 -6.72 17.93
CA GLY A 118 4.98 -7.27 16.60
C GLY A 118 6.38 -6.98 16.05
N LEU A 119 6.86 -5.73 16.16
CA LEU A 119 8.22 -5.36 15.75
C LEU A 119 9.29 -6.05 16.58
N LYS A 120 9.07 -6.22 17.89
CA LYS A 120 9.98 -7.01 18.76
C LYS A 120 9.98 -8.48 18.35
N LEU A 121 8.82 -9.09 18.15
CA LEU A 121 8.70 -10.49 17.73
C LEU A 121 9.36 -10.71 16.36
N TRP A 122 9.18 -9.79 15.41
CA TRP A 122 9.85 -9.80 14.11
C TRP A 122 11.37 -9.76 14.25
N SER A 123 11.90 -8.93 15.16
CA SER A 123 13.33 -8.85 15.41
C SER A 123 13.90 -10.14 16.01
N ILE A 124 13.11 -10.87 16.78
CA ILE A 124 13.49 -12.19 17.34
C ILE A 124 13.43 -13.24 16.23
N LEU A 125 12.34 -13.29 15.48
CA LEU A 125 12.15 -14.23 14.39
C LEU A 125 13.24 -14.10 13.32
N ARG A 126 13.64 -12.86 12.97
CA ARG A 126 14.73 -12.61 12.03
C ARG A 126 16.06 -13.21 12.51
N ARG A 127 16.35 -13.19 13.81
CA ARG A 127 17.56 -13.81 14.37
C ARG A 127 17.54 -15.33 14.27
N VAL A 128 16.36 -15.94 14.36
CA VAL A 128 16.17 -17.39 14.21
C VAL A 128 16.32 -17.82 12.75
N ILE A 129 15.81 -17.02 11.81
CA ILE A 129 15.80 -17.37 10.38
C ILE A 129 17.13 -17.05 9.66
N ALA A 130 17.86 -16.02 10.10
CA ALA A 130 19.13 -15.62 9.51
C ALA A 130 20.20 -15.39 10.60
N PRO A 131 20.85 -16.46 11.11
CA PRO A 131 21.87 -16.34 12.15
C PRO A 131 23.16 -15.62 11.71
N THR A 132 23.29 -15.25 10.42
CA THR A 132 24.52 -14.72 9.82
C THR A 132 24.80 -13.23 10.06
N GLU A 133 23.84 -12.45 10.58
CA GLU A 133 24.12 -11.06 10.97
C GLU A 133 24.63 -10.99 12.42
N LYS A 134 25.95 -10.94 12.61
CA LYS A 134 26.59 -10.50 13.86
C LYS A 134 26.15 -9.08 14.19
N THR A 135 24.99 -8.92 14.81
CA THR A 135 24.48 -7.61 15.21
C THR A 135 25.19 -7.22 16.50
N ARG A 136 26.03 -6.17 16.45
CA ARG A 136 26.62 -5.51 17.63
C ARG A 136 25.55 -5.34 18.72
N ARG A 137 25.89 -5.72 19.97
CA ARG A 137 25.07 -5.41 21.15
C ARG A 137 24.71 -3.92 21.11
N SER A 138 23.44 -3.60 20.89
CA SER A 138 22.94 -2.23 20.97
C SER A 138 23.14 -1.74 22.40
N THR A 139 23.93 -0.69 22.57
CA THR A 139 24.00 0.10 23.80
C THR A 139 22.58 0.60 24.17
N LYS A 140 22.31 0.76 25.46
CA LYS A 140 21.02 1.25 25.97
C LYS A 140 20.73 2.65 25.41
N THR A 141 19.99 2.75 24.32
CA THR A 141 19.48 4.02 23.80
C THR A 141 18.27 4.46 24.62
N SER A 142 18.10 5.76 24.85
CA SER A 142 16.91 6.30 25.52
C SER A 142 15.63 5.90 24.79
N LEU A 143 14.52 5.72 25.52
CA LEU A 143 13.23 5.27 24.99
C LEU A 143 12.74 6.12 23.80
N TRP A 144 13.03 7.42 23.80
CA TRP A 144 12.67 8.36 22.74
C TRP A 144 13.49 8.23 21.45
N LYS A 145 14.69 7.64 21.52
CA LYS A 145 15.55 7.36 20.37
C LYS A 145 15.30 5.98 19.75
N CYS A 146 14.47 5.15 20.38
CA CYS A 146 14.11 3.83 19.86
C CYS A 146 13.26 3.95 18.58
N SER A 147 13.82 3.55 17.45
CA SER A 147 13.15 3.57 16.13
C SER A 147 11.80 2.81 16.17
N ASN A 148 11.77 1.61 16.77
CA ASN A 148 10.57 0.77 16.83
C ASN A 148 9.42 1.41 17.64
N LEU A 149 9.74 2.15 18.72
CA LEU A 149 8.74 2.86 19.51
C LEU A 149 8.17 4.03 18.71
N ARG A 150 9.01 4.79 18.00
CA ARG A 150 8.56 5.88 17.12
C ARG A 150 7.71 5.37 15.96
N GLN A 151 8.05 4.24 15.36
CA GLN A 151 7.24 3.60 14.32
C GLN A 151 5.84 3.24 14.84
N SER A 152 5.79 2.57 16.00
CA SER A 152 4.53 2.16 16.62
C SER A 152 3.69 3.37 17.07
N PHE A 153 4.34 4.42 17.58
CA PHE A 153 3.70 5.68 17.96
C PHE A 153 3.09 6.37 16.75
N SER A 154 3.81 6.43 15.63
CA SER A 154 3.29 7.00 14.37
C SER A 154 2.03 6.25 13.91
N LEU A 155 2.03 4.91 13.90
CA LEU A 155 0.85 4.12 13.51
C LEU A 155 -0.35 4.32 14.45
N GLY A 156 -0.12 4.33 15.76
CA GLY A 156 -1.16 4.62 16.75
C GLY A 156 -1.72 6.03 16.61
N LEU A 157 -0.85 7.02 16.36
CA LEU A 157 -1.24 8.41 16.14
C LEU A 157 -2.05 8.59 14.85
N ILE A 158 -1.67 7.92 13.76
CA ILE A 158 -2.47 7.93 12.51
C ILE A 158 -3.89 7.46 12.80
N LEU A 159 -4.08 6.34 13.51
CA LEU A 159 -5.42 5.84 13.84
C LEU A 159 -6.20 6.81 14.73
N LEU A 160 -5.56 7.34 15.78
CA LEU A 160 -6.19 8.29 16.70
C LEU A 160 -6.65 9.56 15.95
N LEU A 161 -5.74 10.16 15.18
CA LEU A 161 -6.03 11.36 14.39
C LEU A 161 -7.09 11.08 13.33
N HIS A 162 -7.03 9.93 12.66
CA HIS A 162 -8.01 9.58 11.64
C HIS A 162 -9.43 9.57 12.22
N ARG A 163 -9.62 8.94 13.38
CA ARG A 163 -10.91 8.91 14.07
C ARG A 163 -11.36 10.28 14.57
N LEU A 164 -10.45 11.05 15.17
CA LEU A 164 -10.77 12.40 15.67
C LEU A 164 -11.18 13.31 14.53
N LEU A 165 -10.42 13.32 13.44
CA LEU A 165 -10.71 14.13 12.25
C LEU A 165 -11.99 13.66 11.55
N PHE A 166 -12.17 12.35 11.35
CA PHE A 166 -13.39 11.83 10.75
C PHE A 166 -14.64 12.27 11.53
N ARG A 167 -14.64 12.09 12.85
CA ARG A 167 -15.73 12.53 13.73
C ARG A 167 -15.93 14.05 13.68
N PHE A 168 -14.85 14.82 13.75
CA PHE A 168 -14.90 16.28 13.65
C PHE A 168 -15.59 16.72 12.36
N PHE A 169 -15.19 16.18 11.21
CA PHE A 169 -15.77 16.55 9.92
C PHE A 169 -17.20 16.04 9.75
N VAL A 170 -17.56 14.87 10.30
CA VAL A 170 -18.96 14.40 10.34
C VAL A 170 -19.82 15.38 11.12
N ARG A 171 -19.41 15.77 12.34
CA ARG A 171 -20.13 16.74 13.17
C ARG A 171 -20.18 18.12 12.52
N LEU A 172 -19.08 18.57 11.95
CA LEU A 172 -19.02 19.84 11.24
C LEU A 172 -20.03 19.84 10.07
N ARG A 173 -20.09 18.76 9.29
CA ARG A 173 -21.05 18.59 8.20
C ARG A 173 -22.50 18.64 8.71
N THR A 174 -22.85 17.90 9.77
CA THR A 174 -24.22 17.90 10.31
C THR A 174 -24.64 19.28 10.81
N HIS A 175 -23.75 19.98 11.53
CA HIS A 175 -24.02 21.34 11.99
C HIS A 175 -24.10 22.36 10.84
N LEU A 176 -23.31 22.18 9.78
CA LEU A 176 -23.38 23.04 8.59
C LEU A 176 -24.62 22.78 7.74
N LEU A 177 -25.20 21.58 7.78
CA LEU A 177 -26.48 21.25 7.12
C LEU A 177 -27.69 21.76 7.91
N ALA A 178 -27.56 21.95 9.23
CA ALA A 178 -28.64 22.46 10.06
C ALA A 178 -29.20 23.82 9.56
N PRO A 179 -30.51 24.08 9.74
CA PRO A 179 -31.14 25.32 9.28
C PRO A 179 -30.52 26.57 9.92
N ALA A 180 -30.05 26.46 11.18
CA ALA A 180 -29.36 27.53 11.89
C ALA A 180 -28.06 28.02 11.21
N ALA A 181 -27.42 27.20 10.38
CA ALA A 181 -26.19 27.55 9.66
C ALA A 181 -26.42 28.15 8.26
N ALA A 182 -27.68 28.40 7.86
CA ALA A 182 -28.02 29.06 6.61
C ALA A 182 -27.26 30.38 6.31
N PRO A 183 -27.08 31.32 7.27
CA PRO A 183 -26.34 32.56 6.99
C PRO A 183 -24.86 32.30 6.64
N PHE A 184 -24.23 31.30 7.25
CA PHE A 184 -22.85 30.92 6.92
C PHE A 184 -22.74 30.33 5.51
N ARG A 185 -23.69 29.47 5.11
CA ARG A 185 -23.72 28.89 3.75
C ARG A 185 -23.88 29.94 2.66
N LYS A 186 -24.74 30.94 2.91
CA LYS A 186 -24.96 32.06 1.98
C LYS A 186 -23.72 32.96 1.87
N ARG A 187 -23.01 33.20 2.98
CA ARG A 187 -21.79 34.02 3.00
C ARG A 187 -20.60 33.36 2.33
N ASN A 188 -20.41 32.05 2.51
CA ASN A 188 -19.25 31.32 1.99
C ASN A 188 -19.69 30.13 1.13
N ILE A 189 -20.05 30.39 -0.13
CA ILE A 189 -20.58 29.37 -1.05
C ILE A 189 -19.58 28.24 -1.32
N ASN A 190 -18.32 28.56 -1.63
CA ASN A 190 -17.36 27.53 -2.04
C ASN A 190 -16.94 26.65 -0.86
N THR A 191 -16.63 27.25 0.29
CA THR A 191 -16.21 26.49 1.47
C THR A 191 -17.36 25.68 2.06
N SER A 192 -18.58 26.20 2.06
CA SER A 192 -19.74 25.43 2.50
C SER A 192 -20.03 24.25 1.57
N LYS A 193 -19.95 24.41 0.24
CA LYS A 193 -20.06 23.30 -0.71
C LYS A 193 -19.05 22.19 -0.43
N VAL A 194 -17.78 22.54 -0.23
CA VAL A 194 -16.72 21.56 0.08
C VAL A 194 -17.01 20.86 1.42
N LEU A 195 -17.29 21.59 2.49
CA LEU A 195 -17.49 21.04 3.83
C LEU A 195 -18.82 20.29 4.02
N THR A 196 -19.83 20.56 3.20
CA THR A 196 -21.11 19.84 3.20
C THR A 196 -21.11 18.61 2.31
N SER A 197 -20.10 18.44 1.45
CA SER A 197 -19.97 17.26 0.58
C SER A 197 -19.94 15.96 1.40
N SER A 198 -20.47 14.88 0.82
CA SER A 198 -20.41 13.53 1.43
C SER A 198 -18.97 13.06 1.67
N TYR A 199 -18.02 13.54 0.85
CA TYR A 199 -16.61 13.14 0.90
C TYR A 199 -15.78 13.96 1.89
N ALA A 200 -16.29 15.08 2.41
CA ALA A 200 -15.54 15.95 3.32
C ALA A 200 -14.98 15.20 4.55
N PRO A 201 -15.75 14.31 5.23
CA PRO A 201 -15.21 13.56 6.34
C PRO A 201 -14.14 12.54 5.94
N ALA A 202 -14.32 11.88 4.80
CA ALA A 202 -13.37 10.90 4.26
C ALA A 202 -12.01 11.57 3.92
N ILE A 203 -12.05 12.70 3.21
CA ILE A 203 -10.85 13.46 2.83
C ILE A 203 -10.20 14.11 4.06
N GLY A 204 -11.03 14.68 4.94
CA GLY A 204 -10.58 15.32 6.18
C GLY A 204 -9.86 14.36 7.11
N ALA A 205 -10.34 13.12 7.23
CA ALA A 205 -9.69 12.08 8.02
C ALA A 205 -8.33 11.66 7.46
N SER A 206 -8.12 11.76 6.15
CA SER A 206 -6.86 11.39 5.50
C SER A 206 -5.68 12.30 5.85
N PHE A 207 -5.93 13.52 6.36
CA PHE A 207 -4.88 14.37 6.93
C PHE A 207 -4.18 13.72 8.14
N ALA A 208 -4.79 12.71 8.78
CA ALA A 208 -4.10 11.88 9.75
C ALA A 208 -2.84 11.23 9.20
N GLY A 209 -2.74 11.03 7.88
CA GLY A 209 -1.56 10.51 7.23
C GLY A 209 -0.31 11.39 7.36
N LEU A 210 -0.46 12.67 7.70
CA LEU A 210 0.67 13.55 8.02
C LEU A 210 1.49 13.03 9.22
N ALA A 211 0.88 12.27 10.13
CA ALA A 211 1.57 11.62 11.24
C ALA A 211 2.57 10.54 10.80
N LEU A 212 2.55 10.11 9.52
CA LEU A 212 3.59 9.27 8.95
C LEU A 212 4.97 9.97 8.94
N GLY A 213 5.02 11.31 8.99
CA GLY A 213 6.28 12.06 9.10
C GLY A 213 7.10 11.72 10.36
N ILE A 214 6.44 11.28 11.44
CA ILE A 214 7.11 10.87 12.68
C ILE A 214 7.84 9.53 12.53
N TYR A 215 7.39 8.70 11.58
CA TYR A 215 7.93 7.37 11.31
C TYR A 215 9.40 7.48 10.85
N PRO A 216 10.38 6.94 11.57
CA PRO A 216 11.80 7.28 11.34
C PRO A 216 12.44 6.71 10.07
N ALA A 217 11.96 5.59 9.52
CA ALA A 217 12.63 4.92 8.39
C ALA A 217 12.07 5.37 7.03
N VAL A 218 12.84 6.21 6.31
CA VAL A 218 12.47 6.83 5.03
C VAL A 218 12.05 5.81 3.98
N LEU A 219 12.83 4.74 3.77
CA LEU A 219 12.53 3.72 2.75
C LEU A 219 11.22 2.97 3.04
N SER A 220 10.97 2.66 4.31
CA SER A 220 9.72 2.04 4.73
C SER A 220 8.54 3.00 4.55
N ARG A 221 8.70 4.31 4.86
CA ARG A 221 7.65 5.32 4.60
C ARG A 221 7.27 5.36 3.12
N ILE A 222 8.25 5.42 2.23
CA ILE A 222 8.01 5.43 0.77
C ILE A 222 7.31 4.14 0.34
N THR A 223 7.72 2.99 0.86
CA THR A 223 7.11 1.69 0.52
C THR A 223 5.65 1.62 0.98
N ILE A 224 5.35 2.11 2.18
CA ILE A 224 3.98 2.19 2.72
C ILE A 224 3.14 3.19 1.91
N ALA A 225 3.68 4.37 1.62
CA ALA A 225 3.03 5.40 0.82
C ALA A 225 2.64 4.89 -0.57
N LEU A 226 3.60 4.26 -1.26
CA LEU A 226 3.39 3.69 -2.58
C LEU A 226 2.44 2.49 -2.56
N TYR A 227 2.45 1.69 -1.49
CA TYR A 227 1.48 0.63 -1.29
C TYR A 227 0.06 1.18 -1.15
N VAL A 228 -0.16 2.13 -0.24
CA VAL A 228 -1.49 2.72 -0.04
C VAL A 228 -1.98 3.42 -1.30
N LEU A 229 -1.12 4.18 -1.99
CA LEU A 229 -1.46 4.80 -3.26
C LEU A 229 -1.85 3.75 -4.31
N SER A 230 -1.05 2.68 -4.47
CA SER A 230 -1.35 1.61 -5.44
C SER A 230 -2.69 0.92 -5.16
N ARG A 231 -3.02 0.66 -3.89
CA ARG A 231 -4.31 0.09 -3.50
C ARG A 231 -5.45 1.08 -3.70
N GLY A 232 -5.23 2.36 -3.40
CA GLY A 232 -6.21 3.42 -3.69
C GLY A 232 -6.54 3.49 -5.18
N VAL A 233 -5.53 3.49 -6.04
CA VAL A 233 -5.71 3.50 -7.51
C VAL A 233 -6.39 2.21 -7.99
N GLU A 234 -6.03 1.04 -7.46
CA GLU A 234 -6.70 -0.23 -7.77
C GLU A 234 -8.19 -0.18 -7.40
N PHE A 235 -8.53 0.29 -6.19
CA PHE A 235 -9.93 0.40 -5.78
C PHE A 235 -10.70 1.45 -6.58
N ALA A 236 -10.06 2.58 -6.91
CA ALA A 236 -10.67 3.60 -7.75
C ALA A 236 -10.95 3.08 -9.17
N TYR A 237 -10.04 2.27 -9.72
CA TYR A 237 -10.25 1.59 -10.99
C TYR A 237 -11.40 0.58 -10.90
N ASN A 238 -11.45 -0.24 -9.84
CA ASN A 238 -12.55 -1.19 -9.63
C ASN A 238 -13.90 -0.47 -9.50
N LEU A 239 -13.94 0.67 -8.78
CA LEU A 239 -15.14 1.49 -8.66
C LEU A 239 -15.59 2.01 -10.03
N ALA A 240 -14.67 2.52 -10.82
CA ALA A 240 -14.95 3.02 -12.16
C ALA A 240 -15.36 1.90 -13.14
N GLU A 241 -14.88 0.67 -12.91
CA GLU A 241 -15.32 -0.53 -13.63
C GLU A 241 -16.76 -0.92 -13.23
N GLU A 242 -17.09 -0.94 -11.93
CA GLU A 242 -18.43 -1.25 -11.42
C GLU A 242 -19.49 -0.22 -11.81
N GLU A 243 -19.15 1.07 -11.82
CA GLU A 243 -20.04 2.16 -12.25
C GLU A 243 -20.14 2.26 -13.80
N GLY A 244 -19.42 1.40 -14.55
CA GLY A 244 -19.48 1.36 -16.01
C GLY A 244 -18.80 2.55 -16.70
N TRP A 245 -17.95 3.31 -16.01
CA TRP A 245 -17.25 4.48 -16.57
C TRP A 245 -16.18 4.09 -17.58
N ILE A 246 -15.54 2.93 -17.39
CA ILE A 246 -14.44 2.46 -18.24
C ILE A 246 -14.94 1.51 -19.34
N TRP A 247 -15.67 0.47 -18.95
CA TRP A 247 -16.04 -0.62 -19.85
C TRP A 247 -17.56 -0.71 -20.01
N LYS A 248 -18.11 0.01 -20.99
CA LYS A 248 -19.57 -0.03 -21.28
C LYS A 248 -20.03 -1.41 -21.80
N ASN A 249 -19.19 -2.09 -22.56
CA ASN A 249 -19.51 -3.38 -23.21
C ASN A 249 -18.81 -4.57 -22.52
N GLY A 250 -18.46 -4.43 -21.24
CA GLY A 250 -17.68 -5.40 -20.51
C GLY A 250 -16.17 -5.34 -20.81
N LYS A 251 -15.40 -5.94 -19.91
CA LYS A 251 -13.94 -5.88 -19.92
C LYS A 251 -13.33 -6.87 -20.93
N PRO A 252 -12.40 -6.44 -21.79
CA PRO A 252 -11.73 -7.33 -22.73
C PRO A 252 -10.97 -8.47 -22.02
N SER A 253 -11.03 -9.68 -22.57
CA SER A 253 -10.42 -10.87 -21.98
C SER A 253 -8.89 -10.84 -21.92
N TRP A 254 -8.25 -9.99 -22.72
CA TRP A 254 -6.81 -9.76 -22.72
C TRP A 254 -6.39 -8.65 -21.75
N TRP A 255 -7.32 -7.79 -21.29
CA TRP A 255 -7.02 -6.70 -20.38
C TRP A 255 -6.92 -7.20 -18.94
N GLY A 256 -5.88 -6.78 -18.23
CA GLY A 256 -5.73 -7.10 -16.83
C GLY A 256 -4.41 -6.64 -16.24
N SER A 257 -4.25 -6.85 -14.93
CA SER A 257 -3.05 -6.45 -14.19
C SER A 257 -1.74 -7.05 -14.70
N TRP A 258 -1.78 -8.14 -15.46
CA TRP A 258 -0.58 -8.72 -16.06
C TRP A 258 0.13 -7.75 -17.02
N LEU A 259 -0.60 -6.82 -17.67
CA LEU A 259 -0.04 -5.82 -18.60
C LEU A 259 0.93 -4.84 -17.92
N SER A 260 0.79 -4.62 -16.60
CA SER A 260 1.73 -3.77 -15.88
C SER A 260 3.10 -4.44 -15.72
N PHE A 261 3.16 -5.77 -15.78
CA PHE A 261 4.40 -6.51 -15.53
C PHE A 261 5.43 -6.38 -16.66
N PRO A 262 5.10 -6.48 -17.98
CA PRO A 262 6.03 -6.13 -19.07
C PRO A 262 6.69 -4.76 -18.90
N VAL A 263 5.90 -3.72 -18.61
CA VAL A 263 6.41 -2.36 -18.45
C VAL A 263 7.33 -2.27 -17.21
N ALA A 264 6.88 -2.85 -16.09
CA ALA A 264 7.66 -2.88 -14.86
C ALA A 264 8.98 -3.63 -15.05
N SER A 265 8.92 -4.81 -15.66
CA SER A 265 10.08 -5.67 -15.95
C SER A 265 11.08 -4.99 -16.89
N GLY A 266 10.60 -4.30 -17.94
CA GLY A 266 11.45 -3.50 -18.82
C GLY A 266 12.22 -2.40 -18.09
N GLN A 267 11.53 -1.59 -17.29
CA GLN A 267 12.19 -0.54 -16.51
C GLN A 267 13.13 -1.13 -15.46
N LEU A 268 12.73 -2.21 -14.80
CA LEU A 268 13.54 -2.88 -13.79
C LEU A 268 14.83 -3.47 -14.37
N LEU A 269 14.78 -4.08 -15.57
CA LEU A 269 15.99 -4.58 -16.23
C LEU A 269 16.92 -3.44 -16.67
N LEU A 270 16.36 -2.33 -17.16
CA LEU A 270 17.12 -1.13 -17.48
C LEU A 270 17.85 -0.59 -16.24
N ALA A 271 17.14 -0.49 -15.11
CA ALA A 271 17.70 -0.10 -13.83
C ALA A 271 18.78 -1.08 -13.36
N PHE A 272 18.54 -2.38 -13.47
CA PHE A 272 19.48 -3.41 -13.06
C PHE A 272 20.83 -3.30 -13.77
N VAL A 273 20.84 -2.94 -15.05
CA VAL A 273 22.05 -2.85 -15.87
C VAL A 273 22.76 -1.50 -15.74
N TYR A 274 22.03 -0.38 -15.69
CA TYR A 274 22.64 0.96 -15.70
C TYR A 274 22.74 1.63 -14.33
N ASP A 275 21.80 1.34 -13.44
CA ASP A 275 21.59 2.05 -12.17
C ASP A 275 21.23 1.05 -11.06
N ARG A 276 22.14 0.07 -10.85
CA ARG A 276 21.96 -1.04 -9.89
C ARG A 276 21.64 -0.59 -8.47
N ASP A 277 22.17 0.55 -8.06
CA ASP A 277 21.91 1.18 -6.76
C ASP A 277 20.42 1.53 -6.56
N CYS A 278 19.69 1.76 -7.64
CA CYS A 278 18.25 2.03 -7.64
C CYS A 278 17.39 0.76 -7.81
N PHE A 279 18.00 -0.43 -7.83
CA PHE A 279 17.34 -1.70 -8.07
C PHE A 279 17.19 -2.54 -6.78
N PRO A 280 16.06 -3.23 -6.55
CA PRO A 280 15.89 -4.03 -5.33
C PRO A 280 16.88 -5.21 -5.23
N LYS A 281 17.78 -5.17 -4.23
CA LYS A 281 18.86 -6.17 -4.06
C LYS A 281 18.38 -7.63 -4.05
N ALA A 282 17.36 -7.95 -3.26
CA ALA A 282 16.82 -9.31 -3.17
C ALA A 282 16.28 -9.83 -4.51
N TYR A 283 15.72 -8.94 -5.33
CA TYR A 283 15.25 -9.28 -6.67
C TYR A 283 16.46 -9.64 -7.55
N GLY A 284 17.57 -8.91 -7.43
CA GLY A 284 18.75 -9.06 -8.29
C GLY A 284 19.52 -10.32 -7.96
N GLU A 285 19.69 -10.59 -6.68
CA GLU A 285 20.26 -11.85 -6.18
C GLU A 285 19.44 -13.05 -6.65
N PHE A 286 18.11 -12.95 -6.61
CA PHE A 286 17.22 -14.01 -7.12
C PHE A 286 17.40 -14.23 -8.63
N ILE A 287 17.47 -13.17 -9.44
CA ILE A 287 17.71 -13.27 -10.89
C ILE A 287 19.07 -13.94 -11.15
N LEU A 288 20.15 -13.41 -10.55
CA LEU A 288 21.51 -13.90 -10.77
C LEU A 288 21.69 -15.35 -10.28
N LYS A 289 21.04 -15.73 -9.17
CA LYS A 289 21.05 -17.13 -8.68
C LYS A 289 20.39 -18.09 -9.67
N ASN A 290 19.37 -17.65 -10.38
CA ASN A 290 18.63 -18.45 -11.37
C ASN A 290 19.07 -18.17 -12.82
N SER A 291 20.30 -17.65 -13.01
CA SER A 291 20.90 -17.39 -14.33
C SER A 291 22.24 -18.12 -14.56
N PRO A 292 22.39 -19.40 -14.16
CA PRO A 292 23.70 -20.08 -14.15
C PRO A 292 24.32 -20.23 -15.55
N THR A 293 23.51 -20.31 -16.60
CA THR A 293 23.99 -20.48 -17.98
C THR A 293 24.52 -19.19 -18.60
N TYR A 294 24.04 -18.04 -18.12
CA TYR A 294 24.37 -16.72 -18.67
C TYR A 294 25.38 -15.95 -17.83
N ILE A 295 25.39 -16.17 -16.51
CA ILE A 295 26.28 -15.51 -15.57
C ILE A 295 27.34 -16.51 -15.14
N GLN A 296 28.52 -16.37 -15.71
CA GLN A 296 29.64 -17.28 -15.53
C GLN A 296 30.15 -17.23 -14.09
N THR A 297 30.16 -18.39 -13.44
CA THR A 297 30.84 -18.58 -12.15
C THR A 297 32.30 -18.88 -12.36
N ARG A 298 33.13 -18.60 -11.35
CA ARG A 298 34.55 -19.00 -11.36
C ARG A 298 34.63 -20.52 -11.58
N PRO A 299 35.39 -21.00 -12.59
CA PRO A 299 35.66 -22.43 -12.75
C PRO A 299 36.48 -22.96 -11.57
N ASP A 300 36.26 -24.22 -11.20
CA ASP A 300 36.96 -24.85 -10.07
C ASP A 300 38.48 -24.98 -10.33
N ASP A 301 38.87 -25.16 -11.59
CA ASP A 301 40.27 -25.29 -12.02
C ASP A 301 40.98 -23.94 -12.26
N TYR A 302 40.30 -22.80 -12.02
CA TYR A 302 40.86 -21.48 -12.30
C TYR A 302 41.77 -20.99 -11.16
N PRO A 303 43.05 -20.64 -11.42
CA PRO A 303 44.02 -20.34 -10.37
C PRO A 303 43.55 -19.25 -9.40
N ASP A 304 43.69 -19.47 -8.09
CA ASP A 304 43.16 -18.58 -7.04
C ASP A 304 43.71 -17.14 -7.11
N PHE A 305 44.97 -17.01 -7.51
CA PHE A 305 45.67 -15.72 -7.61
C PHE A 305 45.18 -14.84 -8.77
N LEU A 306 44.47 -15.40 -9.75
CA LEU A 306 43.92 -14.64 -10.87
C LEU A 306 42.55 -14.06 -10.52
N PRO A 307 42.25 -12.81 -10.92
CA PRO A 307 40.95 -12.21 -10.68
C PRO A 307 39.89 -12.83 -11.57
N TRP A 308 38.72 -13.13 -11.00
CA TRP A 308 37.52 -13.52 -11.73
C TRP A 308 36.43 -12.45 -11.54
N PRO A 309 35.73 -12.01 -12.60
CA PRO A 309 34.72 -10.97 -12.47
C PRO A 309 33.58 -11.39 -11.56
N SER A 310 33.12 -10.46 -10.71
CA SER A 310 31.92 -10.71 -9.91
C SER A 310 30.68 -10.80 -10.81
N LYS A 311 29.62 -11.49 -10.34
CA LYS A 311 28.35 -11.60 -11.08
C LYS A 311 27.79 -10.23 -11.49
N TYR A 312 28.02 -9.22 -10.66
CA TYR A 312 27.58 -7.86 -10.91
C TYR A 312 28.49 -7.10 -11.87
N GLU A 313 29.80 -7.33 -11.85
CA GLU A 313 30.72 -6.77 -12.86
C GLU A 313 30.40 -7.28 -14.27
N ILE A 314 29.99 -8.55 -14.40
CA ILE A 314 29.50 -9.09 -15.67
C ILE A 314 28.30 -8.27 -16.17
N VAL A 315 27.33 -7.97 -15.30
CA VAL A 315 26.15 -7.16 -15.66
C VAL A 315 26.54 -5.71 -15.98
N ASP A 316 27.40 -5.10 -15.18
CA ASP A 316 27.87 -3.73 -15.39
C ASP A 316 28.61 -3.62 -16.74
N SER A 317 29.35 -4.66 -17.15
CA SER A 317 30.00 -4.73 -18.45
C SER A 317 29.01 -4.76 -19.63
N LEU A 318 27.83 -5.37 -19.47
CA LEU A 318 26.78 -5.29 -20.49
C LEU A 318 26.25 -3.86 -20.65
N GLY A 319 26.17 -3.12 -19.54
CA GLY A 319 25.83 -1.71 -19.54
C GLY A 319 26.88 -0.86 -20.26
N THR A 320 28.17 -1.11 -20.03
CA THR A 320 29.25 -0.40 -20.74
C THR A 320 29.25 -0.72 -22.24
N MET A 321 29.00 -1.97 -22.63
CA MET A 321 28.82 -2.34 -24.04
C MET A 321 27.66 -1.59 -24.69
N GLY A 322 26.53 -1.43 -23.98
CA GLY A 322 25.40 -0.64 -24.47
C GLY A 322 25.79 0.82 -24.74
N LYS A 323 26.58 1.43 -23.85
CA LYS A 323 27.10 2.80 -24.05
C LYS A 323 28.11 2.90 -25.20
N GLN A 324 28.87 1.83 -25.45
CA GLN A 324 29.85 1.72 -26.55
C GLN A 324 29.23 1.24 -27.87
N ASN A 325 27.90 1.24 -28.01
CA ASN A 325 27.18 0.79 -29.21
C ASN A 325 27.49 -0.67 -29.61
N TYR A 326 27.58 -1.57 -28.64
CA TYR A 326 27.78 -3.02 -28.82
C TYR A 326 28.95 -3.35 -29.76
N PRO A 327 30.20 -3.24 -29.26
CA PRO A 327 31.38 -3.56 -30.06
C PRO A 327 31.39 -5.05 -30.46
N ASN A 328 32.01 -5.31 -31.62
CA ASN A 328 32.27 -6.67 -32.05
C ASN A 328 33.40 -7.28 -31.21
N LEU A 329 33.38 -8.59 -31.06
CA LEU A 329 34.50 -9.34 -30.53
C LEU A 329 35.44 -9.69 -31.68
N ILE A 330 36.73 -9.40 -31.50
CA ILE A 330 37.80 -10.01 -32.27
C ILE A 330 38.34 -11.14 -31.39
N SER A 331 38.30 -12.38 -31.88
CA SER A 331 38.65 -13.54 -31.06
C SER A 331 40.12 -13.48 -30.63
N PRO A 332 40.42 -13.43 -29.32
CA PRO A 332 41.81 -13.42 -28.85
C PRO A 332 42.53 -14.75 -29.13
N ILE A 333 41.78 -15.84 -29.33
CA ILE A 333 42.30 -17.15 -29.71
C ILE A 333 42.92 -17.11 -31.11
N LEU A 334 42.25 -16.44 -32.05
CA LEU A 334 42.74 -16.31 -33.43
C LEU A 334 43.72 -15.14 -33.59
N PHE A 335 43.58 -14.08 -32.78
CA PHE A 335 44.39 -12.88 -32.87
C PHE A 335 44.96 -12.49 -31.48
N PRO A 336 46.06 -13.13 -31.03
CA PRO A 336 46.61 -12.95 -29.69
C PRO A 336 47.05 -11.51 -29.35
N GLU A 337 47.36 -10.70 -30.36
CA GLU A 337 47.78 -9.30 -30.19
C GLU A 337 46.61 -8.37 -29.82
N THR A 338 45.37 -8.84 -29.93
CA THR A 338 44.19 -8.02 -29.68
C THR A 338 43.92 -7.85 -28.19
N LYS A 339 43.81 -6.59 -27.75
CA LYS A 339 43.49 -6.27 -26.35
C LYS A 339 41.98 -6.37 -26.11
N PRO A 340 41.53 -6.89 -24.96
CA PRO A 340 40.11 -6.95 -24.62
C PRO A 340 39.53 -5.53 -24.45
N ASN A 341 38.40 -5.26 -25.10
CA ASN A 341 37.71 -3.97 -25.02
C ASN A 341 37.31 -3.58 -23.58
N ILE A 342 37.07 -4.58 -22.72
CA ILE A 342 36.70 -4.38 -21.31
C ILE A 342 37.54 -5.34 -20.46
N PRO A 343 38.56 -4.85 -19.73
CA PRO A 343 39.49 -5.72 -19.00
C PRO A 343 38.86 -6.59 -17.91
N SER A 344 37.78 -6.12 -17.25
CA SER A 344 37.16 -6.85 -16.13
C SER A 344 36.60 -8.22 -16.54
N ILE A 345 36.14 -8.35 -17.77
CA ILE A 345 35.56 -9.58 -18.32
C ILE A 345 36.52 -10.37 -19.21
N ALA A 346 37.78 -9.93 -19.32
CA ALA A 346 38.80 -10.59 -20.13
C ALA A 346 38.95 -12.10 -19.81
N PRO A 347 38.92 -12.57 -18.55
CA PRO A 347 38.99 -14.01 -18.24
C PRO A 347 37.89 -14.85 -18.92
N ILE A 348 36.73 -14.23 -19.18
CA ILE A 348 35.59 -14.87 -19.84
C ILE A 348 35.73 -14.75 -21.36
N THR A 349 35.97 -13.54 -21.88
CA THR A 349 35.95 -13.28 -23.32
C THR A 349 37.18 -13.81 -24.05
N ASN A 350 38.32 -13.95 -23.37
CA ASN A 350 39.55 -14.48 -23.97
C ASN A 350 39.42 -15.96 -24.33
N ASN A 351 38.61 -16.69 -23.57
CA ASN A 351 38.32 -18.11 -23.80
C ASN A 351 37.05 -18.31 -24.65
N ALA A 352 36.48 -17.24 -25.22
CA ALA A 352 35.26 -17.35 -26.01
C ALA A 352 35.51 -18.03 -27.35
N HIS A 353 34.54 -18.86 -27.76
CA HIS A 353 34.59 -19.61 -29.01
C HIS A 353 34.79 -18.66 -30.21
N PRO A 354 35.70 -18.96 -31.16
CA PRO A 354 36.08 -18.03 -32.22
C PRO A 354 34.94 -17.65 -33.19
N LEU A 355 33.92 -18.51 -33.32
CA LEU A 355 32.71 -18.22 -34.09
C LEU A 355 31.80 -17.13 -33.48
N ILE A 356 32.05 -16.69 -32.25
CA ILE A 356 31.27 -15.63 -31.61
C ILE A 356 31.78 -14.26 -32.05
N THR A 357 30.93 -13.51 -32.75
CA THR A 357 31.29 -12.21 -33.35
C THR A 357 30.91 -11.01 -32.47
N HIS A 358 29.99 -11.17 -31.53
CA HIS A 358 29.49 -10.10 -30.66
C HIS A 358 30.03 -10.23 -29.25
N LEU A 359 30.54 -9.13 -28.69
CA LEU A 359 31.11 -9.12 -27.33
C LEU A 359 30.10 -9.51 -26.26
N SER A 360 28.83 -9.08 -26.39
CA SER A 360 27.77 -9.44 -25.45
C SER A 360 27.46 -10.93 -25.43
N CYS A 361 27.50 -11.60 -26.59
CA CYS A 361 27.32 -13.04 -26.70
C CYS A 361 28.49 -13.78 -26.05
N ALA A 362 29.72 -13.31 -26.30
CA ALA A 362 30.92 -13.89 -25.71
C ALA A 362 30.97 -13.77 -24.19
N THR A 363 30.42 -12.70 -23.61
CA THR A 363 30.30 -12.59 -22.15
C THR A 363 29.25 -13.51 -21.55
N LEU A 364 28.14 -13.70 -22.25
CA LEU A 364 26.99 -14.41 -21.72
C LEU A 364 27.13 -15.93 -21.88
N HIS A 365 27.67 -16.38 -23.02
CA HIS A 365 27.84 -17.79 -23.33
C HIS A 365 29.14 -18.04 -24.12
N PRO A 366 30.32 -17.87 -23.47
CA PRO A 366 31.62 -17.95 -24.14
C PRO A 366 31.87 -19.30 -24.83
N SER A 367 31.36 -20.41 -24.29
CA SER A 367 31.63 -21.76 -24.78
C SER A 367 30.75 -22.17 -25.97
N ASP A 368 29.54 -21.61 -26.08
CA ASP A 368 28.55 -22.02 -27.09
C ASP A 368 28.38 -20.91 -28.13
N PRO A 369 28.60 -21.16 -29.44
CA PRO A 369 28.35 -20.14 -30.46
C PRO A 369 26.85 -19.88 -30.72
N SER A 370 25.98 -20.85 -30.41
CA SER A 370 24.54 -20.76 -30.68
C SER A 370 23.75 -20.22 -29.49
N CYS A 371 23.18 -19.02 -29.64
CA CYS A 371 22.32 -18.40 -28.63
C CYS A 371 21.07 -19.25 -28.29
N LEU A 372 20.49 -19.93 -29.30
CA LEU A 372 19.30 -20.75 -29.11
C LEU A 372 19.62 -22.01 -28.28
N ARG A 373 20.77 -22.64 -28.53
CA ARG A 373 21.19 -23.82 -27.76
C ARG A 373 21.41 -23.46 -26.30
N THR A 374 22.10 -22.36 -26.03
CA THR A 374 22.28 -21.83 -24.67
C THR A 374 20.94 -21.55 -23.99
N TYR A 375 19.98 -20.97 -24.71
CA TYR A 375 18.63 -20.71 -24.18
C TYR A 375 17.87 -21.99 -23.83
N LEU A 376 17.93 -23.02 -24.67
CA LEU A 376 17.30 -24.31 -24.38
C LEU A 376 17.97 -24.99 -23.18
N ASN A 377 19.30 -24.96 -23.11
CA ASN A 377 20.04 -25.50 -21.97
C ASN A 377 19.69 -24.78 -20.65
N TYR A 378 19.51 -23.46 -20.72
CA TYR A 378 19.02 -22.65 -19.60
C TYR A 378 17.66 -23.17 -19.10
N TRP A 379 16.70 -23.40 -20.00
CA TRP A 379 15.38 -23.91 -19.63
C TRP A 379 15.44 -25.26 -18.92
N ILE A 380 16.20 -26.21 -19.49
CA ILE A 380 16.37 -27.56 -18.93
C ILE A 380 16.99 -27.50 -17.53
N THR A 381 17.93 -26.59 -17.31
CA THR A 381 18.65 -26.47 -16.04
C THR A 381 17.84 -25.76 -14.95
N VAL A 382 17.10 -24.71 -15.31
CA VAL A 382 16.48 -23.79 -14.34
C VAL A 382 15.05 -24.19 -14.01
N LEU A 383 14.29 -24.74 -14.96
CA LEU A 383 12.89 -25.08 -14.74
C LEU A 383 12.68 -26.10 -13.59
N PRO A 384 13.43 -27.21 -13.49
CA PRO A 384 13.29 -28.16 -12.37
C PRO A 384 13.66 -27.54 -11.02
N LYS A 385 14.70 -26.68 -10.99
CA LYS A 385 15.15 -25.99 -9.78
C LYS A 385 14.06 -25.06 -9.25
N LEU A 386 13.44 -24.28 -10.14
CA LEU A 386 12.33 -23.40 -9.78
C LEU A 386 11.06 -24.17 -9.41
N ALA A 387 10.77 -25.30 -10.06
CA ALA A 387 9.65 -26.16 -9.69
C ALA A 387 9.76 -26.69 -8.26
N ARG A 388 10.96 -27.14 -7.84
CA ARG A 388 11.22 -27.54 -6.45
C ARG A 388 11.06 -26.36 -5.49
N PHE A 389 11.60 -25.20 -5.83
CA PHE A 389 11.49 -23.98 -5.01
C PHE A 389 10.04 -23.56 -4.78
N PHE A 390 9.24 -23.46 -5.84
CA PHE A 390 7.83 -23.09 -5.73
C PHE A 390 6.97 -24.17 -5.08
N SER A 391 7.31 -25.45 -5.28
CA SER A 391 6.64 -26.56 -4.58
C SER A 391 6.76 -26.39 -3.06
N ILE A 392 7.96 -26.13 -2.54
CA ILE A 392 8.19 -25.92 -1.11
C ILE A 392 7.42 -24.69 -0.60
N ILE A 393 7.56 -23.55 -1.29
CA ILE A 393 6.92 -22.30 -0.84
C ILE A 393 5.39 -22.42 -0.83
N PHE A 394 4.79 -22.89 -1.92
CA PHE A 394 3.33 -22.97 -1.98
C PHE A 394 2.77 -24.07 -1.09
N SER A 395 3.52 -25.14 -0.85
CA SER A 395 3.13 -26.15 0.15
C SER A 395 3.06 -25.51 1.54
N ILE A 396 4.11 -24.81 1.98
CA ILE A 396 4.15 -24.15 3.29
C ILE A 396 3.02 -23.11 3.44
N VAL A 397 2.82 -22.26 2.43
CA VAL A 397 1.79 -21.20 2.48
C VAL A 397 0.36 -21.78 2.45
N SER A 398 0.18 -22.98 1.90
CA SER A 398 -1.12 -23.66 1.89
C SER A 398 -1.48 -24.35 3.22
N LEU A 399 -0.49 -24.62 4.10
CA LEU A 399 -0.69 -25.33 5.38
C LEU A 399 -1.70 -24.66 6.33
N PRO A 400 -1.73 -23.32 6.53
CA PRO A 400 -2.69 -22.71 7.45
C PRO A 400 -4.14 -22.87 6.97
N ARG A 401 -4.38 -22.87 5.65
CA ARG A 401 -5.71 -23.16 5.10
C ARG A 401 -6.10 -24.61 5.36
N LEU A 402 -5.14 -25.53 5.24
CA LEU A 402 -5.32 -26.94 5.54
C LEU A 402 -5.75 -27.16 7.00
N LEU A 403 -5.13 -26.45 7.94
CA LEU A 403 -5.38 -26.61 9.38
C LEU A 403 -6.64 -25.89 9.87
N ILE A 404 -7.00 -24.75 9.28
CA ILE A 404 -8.12 -23.91 9.76
C ILE A 404 -9.45 -24.30 9.11
N HIS A 405 -9.44 -24.81 7.87
CA HIS A 405 -10.65 -25.16 7.12
C HIS A 405 -10.79 -26.69 6.94
N ILE A 406 -10.51 -27.46 7.99
CA ILE A 406 -10.67 -28.93 8.00
C ILE A 406 -12.14 -29.32 7.79
N ASN A 407 -13.07 -28.50 8.29
CA ASN A 407 -14.51 -28.79 8.30
C ASN A 407 -15.28 -28.26 7.07
N ASP A 408 -14.57 -27.72 6.08
CA ASP A 408 -15.19 -27.18 4.86
C ASP A 408 -15.33 -28.28 3.79
N SER A 409 -16.37 -28.19 2.96
CA SER A 409 -16.64 -29.17 1.88
C SER A 409 -15.50 -29.27 0.84
N ASP A 410 -14.67 -28.23 0.75
CA ASP A 410 -13.50 -28.10 -0.13
C ASP A 410 -12.17 -28.53 0.52
N SER A 411 -12.22 -29.18 1.68
CA SER A 411 -11.03 -29.60 2.43
C SER A 411 -10.24 -30.68 1.68
N LEU A 412 -8.93 -30.76 1.98
CA LEU A 412 -8.02 -31.76 1.38
C LEU A 412 -8.42 -33.19 1.72
N ILE A 413 -9.19 -33.38 2.79
CA ILE A 413 -9.72 -34.68 3.23
C ILE A 413 -10.84 -35.13 2.28
N ASN A 414 -11.68 -34.20 1.84
CA ASN A 414 -12.85 -34.50 0.99
C ASN A 414 -12.50 -34.48 -0.51
N ALA A 415 -11.54 -33.66 -0.94
CA ALA A 415 -11.17 -33.50 -2.35
C ALA A 415 -9.64 -33.34 -2.57
N PRO A 416 -8.81 -34.33 -2.20
CA PRO A 416 -7.34 -34.22 -2.29
C PRO A 416 -6.85 -33.98 -3.72
N GLN A 417 -7.45 -34.65 -4.71
CA GLN A 417 -7.11 -34.51 -6.12
C GLN A 417 -7.26 -33.07 -6.64
N VAL A 418 -8.29 -32.35 -6.16
CA VAL A 418 -8.56 -30.98 -6.61
C VAL A 418 -7.54 -30.02 -6.01
N VAL A 419 -7.22 -30.16 -4.71
CA VAL A 419 -6.25 -29.29 -4.04
C VAL A 419 -4.83 -29.52 -4.59
N ILE A 420 -4.42 -30.78 -4.74
CA ILE A 420 -3.13 -31.16 -5.33
C ILE A 420 -3.05 -30.67 -6.78
N GLY A 421 -4.10 -30.87 -7.58
CA GLY A 421 -4.16 -30.39 -8.97
C GLY A 421 -4.01 -28.87 -9.07
N ARG A 422 -4.68 -28.10 -8.21
CA ARG A 422 -4.52 -26.63 -8.13
C ARG A 422 -3.10 -26.23 -7.75
N LEU A 423 -2.49 -26.93 -6.78
CA LEU A 423 -1.12 -26.67 -6.32
C LEU A 423 -0.10 -26.94 -7.42
N ILE A 424 -0.17 -28.12 -8.05
CA ILE A 424 0.71 -28.51 -9.17
C ILE A 424 0.58 -27.50 -10.32
N ASN A 425 -0.65 -27.16 -10.72
CA ASN A 425 -0.90 -26.18 -11.77
C ASN A 425 -0.30 -24.80 -11.42
N ARG A 426 -0.38 -24.38 -10.15
CA ARG A 426 0.26 -23.14 -9.69
C ARG A 426 1.79 -23.23 -9.74
N VAL A 427 2.37 -24.31 -9.22
CA VAL A 427 3.83 -24.54 -9.23
C VAL A 427 4.38 -24.52 -10.66
N ILE A 428 3.75 -25.25 -11.59
CA ILE A 428 4.19 -25.31 -12.99
C ILE A 428 4.08 -23.93 -13.63
N ARG A 429 2.95 -23.23 -13.48
CA ARG A 429 2.75 -21.90 -14.08
C ARG A 429 3.77 -20.88 -13.57
N TYR A 430 4.04 -20.84 -12.27
CA TYR A 430 5.04 -19.92 -11.71
C TYR A 430 6.46 -20.29 -12.13
N SER A 431 6.77 -21.58 -12.20
CA SER A 431 8.08 -22.05 -12.68
C SER A 431 8.33 -21.62 -14.13
N ILE A 432 7.36 -21.84 -15.02
CA ILE A 432 7.45 -21.41 -16.43
C ILE A 432 7.50 -19.89 -16.53
N PHE A 433 6.67 -19.17 -15.77
CA PHE A 433 6.68 -17.72 -15.76
C PHE A 433 8.04 -17.13 -15.38
N VAL A 434 8.62 -17.58 -14.28
CA VAL A 434 9.87 -17.02 -13.77
C VAL A 434 11.07 -17.43 -14.62
N SER A 435 11.16 -18.71 -15.02
CA SER A 435 12.22 -19.16 -15.95
C SER A 435 12.11 -18.45 -17.29
N GLY A 436 10.91 -18.35 -17.87
CA GLY A 436 10.68 -17.65 -19.12
C GLY A 436 11.00 -16.16 -19.03
N ALA A 437 10.60 -15.49 -17.96
CA ALA A 437 10.90 -14.08 -17.77
C ALA A 437 12.40 -13.80 -17.67
N ILE A 438 13.14 -14.57 -16.85
CA ILE A 438 14.59 -14.41 -16.68
C ILE A 438 15.33 -14.82 -17.96
N GLY A 439 15.03 -16.00 -18.50
CA GLY A 439 15.69 -16.53 -19.70
C GLY A 439 15.48 -15.65 -20.92
N THR A 440 14.27 -15.16 -21.15
CA THR A 440 13.97 -14.24 -22.26
C THR A 440 14.66 -12.90 -22.07
N SER A 441 14.74 -12.39 -20.83
CA SER A 441 15.47 -11.16 -20.54
C SER A 441 16.94 -11.27 -20.93
N TRP A 442 17.60 -12.39 -20.63
CA TRP A 442 19.00 -12.62 -21.04
C TRP A 442 19.16 -12.87 -22.53
N VAL A 443 18.37 -13.78 -23.10
CA VAL A 443 18.51 -14.13 -24.53
C VAL A 443 18.18 -12.94 -25.43
N SER A 444 17.32 -12.02 -24.97
CA SER A 444 17.00 -10.81 -25.71
C SER A 444 18.22 -9.92 -25.95
N VAL A 445 19.22 -9.93 -25.06
CA VAL A 445 20.48 -9.19 -25.23
C VAL A 445 21.21 -9.67 -26.49
N CYS A 446 21.22 -10.98 -26.73
CA CYS A 446 21.79 -11.59 -27.93
C CYS A 446 20.88 -11.41 -29.15
N LEU A 447 19.56 -11.59 -28.99
CA LEU A 447 18.56 -11.41 -30.05
C LEU A 447 18.61 -10.00 -30.65
N PHE A 448 18.80 -8.97 -29.83
CA PHE A 448 18.91 -7.60 -30.33
C PHE A 448 20.22 -7.31 -31.07
N GLN A 449 21.25 -8.15 -30.94
CA GLN A 449 22.44 -8.03 -31.78
C GLN A 449 22.19 -8.51 -33.20
N SER A 450 21.37 -9.56 -33.38
CA SER A 450 21.00 -10.04 -34.71
C SER A 450 19.89 -9.20 -35.35
N LEU A 451 18.95 -8.67 -34.55
CA LEU A 451 17.79 -7.95 -35.06
C LEU A 451 18.02 -6.44 -35.27
N LEU A 452 18.86 -5.80 -34.46
CA LEU A 452 19.03 -4.33 -34.47
C LEU A 452 20.47 -3.93 -34.80
N SER A 453 20.62 -2.93 -35.67
CA SER A 453 21.93 -2.32 -35.95
C SER A 453 22.54 -1.71 -34.69
N ARG A 454 23.88 -1.77 -34.57
CA ARG A 454 24.67 -1.36 -33.39
C ARG A 454 24.27 -0.05 -32.72
N LYS A 455 23.91 0.97 -33.52
CA LYS A 455 23.52 2.31 -33.02
C LYS A 455 22.05 2.41 -32.63
N ARG A 456 21.18 1.52 -33.11
CA ARG A 456 19.74 1.61 -32.88
C ARG A 456 19.41 1.16 -31.46
N LEU A 457 18.83 2.08 -30.68
CA LEU A 457 18.30 1.84 -29.34
C LEU A 457 19.33 1.24 -28.37
N SER A 458 20.60 1.67 -28.46
CA SER A 458 21.70 1.03 -27.73
C SER A 458 21.40 0.83 -26.23
N GLU A 459 20.98 1.88 -25.52
CA GLU A 459 20.60 1.75 -24.10
C GLU A 459 19.20 1.16 -23.89
N LYS A 460 18.27 1.45 -24.80
CA LYS A 460 16.85 1.06 -24.68
C LYS A 460 16.61 -0.43 -24.96
N ARG A 461 17.59 -1.17 -25.49
CA ARG A 461 17.51 -2.63 -25.71
C ARG A 461 17.24 -3.39 -24.41
N PHE A 462 17.83 -3.00 -23.29
CA PHE A 462 17.56 -3.64 -22.00
C PHE A 462 16.12 -3.42 -21.52
N PHE A 463 15.52 -2.26 -21.83
CA PHE A 463 14.10 -2.05 -21.57
C PHE A 463 13.23 -3.00 -22.40
N LEU A 464 13.51 -3.12 -23.71
CA LEU A 464 12.79 -4.04 -24.59
C LEU A 464 12.98 -5.51 -24.15
N GLY A 465 14.17 -5.86 -23.69
CA GLY A 465 14.47 -7.21 -23.21
C GLY A 465 13.67 -7.59 -21.98
N GLY A 466 13.62 -6.69 -20.99
CA GLY A 466 12.80 -6.88 -19.79
C GLY A 466 11.31 -6.85 -20.12
N PHE A 467 10.88 -6.06 -21.11
CA PHE A 467 9.50 -6.05 -21.60
C PHE A 467 9.10 -7.39 -22.21
N LEU A 468 9.94 -7.96 -23.10
CA LEU A 468 9.72 -9.30 -23.68
C LEU A 468 9.71 -10.38 -22.59
N GLY A 469 10.64 -10.31 -21.63
CA GLY A 469 10.62 -11.19 -20.45
C GLY A 469 9.34 -11.06 -19.63
N GLY A 470 8.81 -9.85 -19.50
CA GLY A 470 7.57 -9.63 -18.76
C GLY A 470 6.30 -10.13 -19.46
N LEU A 471 6.32 -10.41 -20.77
CA LEU A 471 5.17 -11.00 -21.47
C LEU A 471 4.80 -12.38 -20.93
N TRP A 472 5.75 -13.11 -20.32
CA TRP A 472 5.49 -14.37 -19.63
C TRP A 472 4.48 -14.25 -18.48
N ALA A 473 4.21 -13.04 -17.98
CA ALA A 473 3.14 -12.77 -17.02
C ALA A 473 1.76 -13.25 -17.49
N TRP A 474 1.55 -13.37 -18.81
CA TRP A 474 0.32 -13.93 -19.38
C TRP A 474 -0.04 -15.31 -18.79
N ILE A 475 0.94 -16.16 -18.51
CA ILE A 475 0.73 -17.52 -17.97
C ILE A 475 0.04 -17.48 -16.59
N VAL A 476 0.41 -16.48 -15.79
CA VAL A 476 -0.02 -16.33 -14.39
C VAL A 476 -1.04 -15.19 -14.24
N ARG A 477 -1.60 -14.70 -15.35
CA ARG A 477 -2.47 -13.50 -15.41
C ARG A 477 -3.66 -13.49 -14.45
N ARG A 478 -4.13 -14.67 -14.03
CA ARG A 478 -5.27 -14.85 -13.10
C ARG A 478 -4.87 -15.09 -11.65
N GLN A 479 -3.59 -15.33 -11.35
CA GLN A 479 -3.15 -15.76 -10.01
C GLN A 479 -2.16 -14.80 -9.36
N ALA A 480 -1.35 -14.09 -10.15
CA ALA A 480 -0.21 -13.31 -9.66
C ALA A 480 -0.46 -11.79 -9.56
N HIS A 481 -1.70 -11.37 -9.26
CA HIS A 481 -2.05 -9.95 -9.20
C HIS A 481 -1.18 -9.17 -8.19
N SER A 482 -0.97 -9.74 -7.00
CA SER A 482 -0.14 -9.12 -5.96
C SER A 482 1.30 -8.90 -6.39
N GLU A 483 1.85 -9.83 -7.17
CA GLU A 483 3.21 -9.85 -7.66
C GLU A 483 3.38 -8.82 -8.78
N PHE A 484 2.42 -8.71 -9.71
CA PHE A 484 2.42 -7.67 -10.73
C PHE A 484 2.36 -6.28 -10.10
N SER A 485 1.49 -6.09 -9.12
CA SER A 485 1.39 -4.85 -8.35
C SER A 485 2.65 -4.58 -7.53
N TYR A 486 3.34 -5.60 -7.01
CA TYR A 486 4.63 -5.45 -6.34
C TYR A 486 5.73 -5.00 -7.31
N SER A 487 5.89 -5.69 -8.44
CA SER A 487 6.90 -5.33 -9.44
C SER A 487 6.67 -3.95 -10.02
N MET A 488 5.41 -3.56 -10.24
CA MET A 488 5.07 -2.20 -10.68
C MET A 488 5.49 -1.14 -9.66
N ARG A 489 5.23 -1.37 -8.37
CA ARG A 489 5.69 -0.46 -7.30
C ARG A 489 7.21 -0.38 -7.23
N ALA A 490 7.89 -1.53 -7.31
CA ALA A 490 9.35 -1.57 -7.34
C ALA A 490 9.91 -0.80 -8.54
N SER A 491 9.25 -0.92 -9.70
CA SER A 491 9.62 -0.21 -10.92
C SER A 491 9.43 1.31 -10.79
N ILE A 492 8.28 1.77 -10.29
CA ILE A 492 8.03 3.19 -10.03
C ILE A 492 9.07 3.77 -9.07
N LEU A 493 9.37 3.04 -7.98
CA LEU A 493 10.37 3.47 -7.00
C LEU A 493 11.77 3.56 -7.63
N SER A 494 12.16 2.54 -8.41
CA SER A 494 13.44 2.52 -9.11
C SER A 494 13.55 3.68 -10.09
N PHE A 495 12.51 3.92 -10.90
CA PHE A 495 12.45 5.04 -11.84
C PHE A 495 12.56 6.40 -11.13
N TRP A 496 11.86 6.56 -10.00
CA TRP A 496 11.94 7.76 -9.16
C TRP A 496 13.36 8.02 -8.63
N GLN A 497 14.06 6.97 -8.17
CA GLN A 497 15.43 7.04 -7.67
C GLN A 497 16.43 7.36 -8.80
N ILE A 498 16.25 6.76 -9.98
CA ILE A 498 17.08 7.06 -11.16
C ILE A 498 16.94 8.53 -11.55
N GLY A 499 15.72 9.07 -11.59
CA GLY A 499 15.53 10.47 -11.94
C GLY A 499 16.11 11.44 -10.91
N GLN A 500 16.15 11.08 -9.62
CA GLN A 500 16.90 11.85 -8.62
C GLN A 500 18.41 11.78 -8.88
N LYS A 501 18.94 10.58 -9.13
CA LYS A 501 20.38 10.36 -9.40
C LYS A 501 20.85 11.09 -10.65
N ARG A 502 20.02 11.10 -11.70
CA ARG A 502 20.28 11.78 -12.98
C ARG A 502 19.85 13.26 -12.99
N ASN A 503 19.44 13.81 -11.84
CA ASN A 503 18.97 15.18 -11.67
C ASN A 503 17.82 15.60 -12.60
N TRP A 504 16.95 14.66 -13.00
CA TRP A 504 15.72 14.97 -13.74
C TRP A 504 14.71 15.73 -12.88
N TRP A 505 14.71 15.44 -11.57
CA TRP A 505 13.90 16.15 -10.58
C TRP A 505 14.63 16.19 -9.24
N LYS A 506 14.36 17.23 -8.47
CA LYS A 506 14.81 17.35 -7.08
C LYS A 506 13.77 16.71 -6.16
N GLY A 507 14.20 15.80 -5.28
CA GLY A 507 13.35 15.30 -4.22
C GLY A 507 12.99 16.42 -3.25
N PHE A 508 11.71 16.56 -2.89
CA PHE A 508 11.29 17.47 -1.84
C PHE A 508 11.15 16.71 -0.51
N ALA A 509 11.57 17.35 0.58
CA ALA A 509 11.57 16.74 1.90
C ALA A 509 10.13 16.37 2.33
N GLY A 510 9.92 15.09 2.67
CA GLY A 510 8.63 14.60 3.16
C GLY A 510 7.59 14.33 2.07
N GLY A 511 7.96 14.28 0.79
CA GLY A 511 7.02 13.96 -0.29
C GLY A 511 6.30 12.62 -0.15
N GLU A 512 6.93 11.65 0.49
CA GLU A 512 6.33 10.36 0.81
C GLU A 512 5.11 10.49 1.74
N VAL A 513 5.08 11.51 2.61
CA VAL A 513 3.96 11.75 3.52
C VAL A 513 2.75 12.26 2.73
N PHE A 514 2.98 13.18 1.77
CA PHE A 514 1.92 13.67 0.89
C PHE A 514 1.38 12.56 -0.01
N ILE A 515 2.25 11.71 -0.58
CA ILE A 515 1.84 10.54 -1.37
C ILE A 515 0.98 9.60 -0.53
N PHE A 516 1.36 9.36 0.73
CA PHE A 516 0.58 8.54 1.64
C PHE A 516 -0.78 9.16 1.95
N THR A 517 -0.82 10.44 2.34
CA THR A 517 -2.06 11.17 2.64
C THR A 517 -3.00 11.20 1.43
N PHE A 518 -2.47 11.42 0.22
CA PHE A 518 -3.23 11.39 -1.02
C PHE A 518 -3.77 9.98 -1.32
N GLY A 519 -2.93 8.95 -1.20
CA GLY A 519 -3.38 7.55 -1.34
C GLY A 519 -4.47 7.18 -0.33
N LEU A 520 -4.33 7.62 0.92
CA LEU A 520 -5.31 7.42 1.97
C LEU A 520 -6.63 8.14 1.67
N ALA A 521 -6.58 9.35 1.10
CA ALA A 521 -7.76 10.08 0.62
C ALA A 521 -8.51 9.30 -0.46
N ILE A 522 -7.81 8.75 -1.47
CA ILE A 522 -8.45 7.92 -2.50
C ILE A 522 -9.12 6.71 -1.86
N VAL A 523 -8.41 5.97 -1.00
CA VAL A 523 -8.97 4.78 -0.34
C VAL A 523 -10.22 5.13 0.47
N ASN A 524 -10.18 6.22 1.25
CA ASN A 524 -11.30 6.64 2.08
C ASN A 524 -12.51 7.11 1.25
N VAL A 525 -12.29 7.80 0.14
CA VAL A 525 -13.36 8.25 -0.77
C VAL A 525 -13.98 7.05 -1.49
N VAL A 526 -13.16 6.14 -2.02
CA VAL A 526 -13.67 4.92 -2.67
C VAL A 526 -14.45 4.07 -1.68
N TYR A 527 -13.98 3.95 -0.45
CA TYR A 527 -14.68 3.20 0.58
C TYR A 527 -16.02 3.84 0.97
N GLU A 528 -16.15 5.17 0.91
CA GLU A 528 -17.45 5.85 1.06
C GLU A 528 -18.41 5.55 -0.09
N LEU A 529 -17.88 5.41 -1.31
CA LEU A 529 -18.66 5.13 -2.52
C LEU A 529 -19.04 3.64 -2.66
N ASP A 530 -18.21 2.75 -2.12
CA ASP A 530 -18.41 1.30 -2.16
C ASP A 530 -19.78 0.92 -1.58
N LYS A 531 -20.25 1.57 -0.50
CA LYS A 531 -21.53 1.27 0.17
C LYS A 531 -21.74 -0.24 0.45
N GLY A 532 -20.66 -1.00 0.59
CA GLY A 532 -20.69 -2.45 0.78
C GLY A 532 -20.88 -3.29 -0.48
N ARG A 533 -20.78 -2.71 -1.69
CA ARG A 533 -20.90 -3.41 -2.99
C ARG A 533 -19.74 -4.35 -3.28
N GLY A 534 -18.60 -4.10 -2.68
CA GLY A 534 -17.47 -5.02 -2.66
C GLY A 534 -16.23 -4.55 -3.41
N VAL A 535 -16.20 -3.30 -3.87
CA VAL A 535 -15.11 -2.66 -4.63
C VAL A 535 -13.76 -2.85 -3.93
N VAL A 536 -13.75 -2.69 -2.60
CA VAL A 536 -12.54 -2.91 -1.78
C VAL A 536 -12.34 -4.40 -1.59
N ASN A 537 -11.72 -5.08 -2.55
CA ASN A 537 -11.59 -6.55 -2.61
C ASN A 537 -10.75 -7.22 -1.48
N SER A 538 -10.32 -6.51 -0.44
CA SER A 538 -9.51 -7.06 0.65
C SER A 538 -10.18 -6.97 2.01
N SER A 539 -10.43 -8.13 2.60
CA SER A 539 -10.98 -8.29 3.96
C SER A 539 -10.16 -7.54 5.02
N ILE A 540 -8.83 -7.59 4.92
CA ILE A 540 -7.92 -6.90 5.84
C ILE A 540 -8.06 -5.38 5.68
N VAL A 541 -8.09 -4.88 4.45
CA VAL A 541 -8.23 -3.45 4.20
C VAL A 541 -9.59 -2.94 4.68
N ARG A 542 -10.68 -3.68 4.43
CA ARG A 542 -12.01 -3.34 4.97
C ARG A 542 -12.02 -3.33 6.49
N SER A 543 -11.45 -4.35 7.13
CA SER A 543 -11.32 -4.41 8.59
C SER A 543 -10.54 -3.22 9.15
N ILE A 544 -9.45 -2.82 8.50
CA ILE A 544 -8.65 -1.64 8.89
C ILE A 544 -9.46 -0.36 8.71
N LEU A 545 -10.20 -0.19 7.61
CA LEU A 545 -11.02 1.00 7.36
C LEU A 545 -12.21 1.10 8.32
N ASN A 546 -12.88 -0.02 8.59
CA ASN A 546 -13.91 -0.14 9.63
C ASN A 546 -13.35 0.23 11.00
N GLY A 547 -12.20 -0.34 11.34
CA GLY A 547 -11.46 0.00 12.56
C GLY A 547 -11.11 1.49 12.58
N ALA A 548 -10.59 2.06 11.49
CA ALA A 548 -10.19 3.47 11.41
C ALA A 548 -11.38 4.44 11.52
N ARG A 549 -12.61 4.00 11.22
CA ARG A 549 -13.85 4.77 11.41
C ARG A 549 -14.56 4.51 12.75
N GLY A 550 -14.15 3.48 13.49
CA GLY A 550 -14.77 3.10 14.76
C GLY A 550 -15.96 2.14 14.63
N TYR A 551 -16.14 1.51 13.47
CA TYR A 551 -17.16 0.47 13.21
C TYR A 551 -16.78 -0.91 13.76
N GLY A 552 -15.61 -1.02 14.39
CA GLY A 552 -15.02 -2.28 14.84
C GLY A 552 -14.14 -2.94 13.78
N TRP A 553 -13.52 -4.06 14.12
CA TRP A 553 -12.50 -4.72 13.29
C TRP A 553 -13.04 -5.86 12.41
N LYS A 554 -14.37 -5.98 12.28
CA LYS A 554 -14.99 -7.00 11.42
C LYS A 554 -14.88 -6.57 9.95
N SER A 555 -14.61 -7.52 9.06
CA SER A 555 -14.45 -7.27 7.62
C SER A 555 -15.78 -7.15 6.86
N SER A 556 -16.85 -7.72 7.42
CA SER A 556 -18.20 -7.64 6.87
C SER A 556 -18.75 -6.23 7.07
N THR A 557 -19.05 -5.53 5.97
CA THR A 557 -19.99 -4.42 5.99
C THR A 557 -21.37 -4.99 6.35
N PRO A 558 -22.19 -4.30 7.16
CA PRO A 558 -23.61 -4.63 7.22
C PRO A 558 -24.18 -4.51 5.80
N VAL A 559 -24.56 -5.64 5.22
CA VAL A 559 -25.12 -5.71 3.87
C VAL A 559 -26.49 -5.03 3.91
N LEU A 560 -26.67 -3.96 3.14
CA LEU A 560 -28.02 -3.51 2.76
C LEU A 560 -28.53 -4.46 1.68
N VAL A 561 -29.18 -5.55 2.09
CA VAL A 561 -30.10 -6.25 1.20
C VAL A 561 -31.27 -5.31 1.01
N VAL A 562 -31.29 -4.57 -0.10
CA VAL A 562 -32.51 -3.93 -0.56
C VAL A 562 -33.35 -5.06 -1.14
N GLU A 563 -34.21 -5.64 -0.32
CA GLU A 563 -35.33 -6.43 -0.83
C GLU A 563 -36.18 -5.46 -1.67
N GLU A 564 -36.05 -5.59 -2.99
CA GLU A 564 -36.99 -5.04 -3.95
C GLU A 564 -38.34 -5.74 -3.69
N LYS A 565 -39.18 -5.13 -2.84
CA LYS A 565 -40.58 -5.51 -2.73
C LYS A 565 -41.23 -5.24 -4.08
N ASN A 566 -41.31 -6.28 -4.90
CA ASN A 566 -42.19 -6.34 -6.05
C ASN A 566 -43.63 -6.29 -5.55
N ASP A 567 -44.18 -5.07 -5.43
CA ASP A 567 -45.62 -4.85 -5.36
C ASP A 567 -46.23 -5.17 -6.73
N LYS A 568 -46.41 -6.46 -7.01
CA LYS A 568 -47.46 -6.90 -7.93
C LYS A 568 -48.77 -6.89 -7.15
N LYS A 569 -49.52 -5.79 -7.30
CA LYS A 569 -50.96 -5.76 -7.01
C LYS A 569 -51.64 -6.92 -7.74
N LYS A 570 -52.38 -7.72 -6.98
CA LYS A 570 -53.55 -8.46 -7.47
C LYS A 570 -54.69 -7.48 -7.73
#